data_AF-A0ABD0RDQ5-F1
#
_entry.id   AF-A0ABD0RDQ5-F1
#
_cell.length_a   1.000
_cell.length_b   1.000
_cell.length_c   1.000
_cell.angle_alpha   90.00
_cell.angle_beta   90.00
_cell.angle_gamma   90.00
#
_symmetry.space_group_name_H-M   'P 1'
#
loop_
_entity.id
_entity.type
_entity.pdbx_description
1 polymer ?
#
loop_
_entity_poly.entity_id
_entity_poly.type
_entity_poly.pdbx_seq_one_letter_code
_entity_poly.pdbx_strand_id
1 'polypeptide(L)'
;DEDVSASRFEDNEELRYSLRSIEKHAPWVRHIFIVTNGQIPSWLNLDNPRVSVITHQDIFQNQSHLPTFSSPAIETHIHRIPGLSQKFIYLNDDVMFGKDVWPDDFYSHSKGQK
;
A
#
# COMPACT_ATOMS: atom_id res chain seq x y z
N ASP A 1 -2.91 28.23 13.65
CA ASP A 1 -4.31 27.77 13.62
C ASP A 1 -4.81 27.91 12.19
N GLU A 2 -4.11 27.28 11.24
CA GLU A 2 -4.36 25.93 10.72
C GLU A 2 -5.69 25.84 9.96
N ASP A 3 -5.70 26.45 8.78
CA ASP A 3 -6.62 26.15 7.70
C ASP A 3 -6.22 24.80 7.07
N VAL A 4 -6.46 23.72 7.83
CA VAL A 4 -6.38 22.36 7.30
C VAL A 4 -7.64 22.18 6.46
N SER A 5 -7.51 22.37 5.14
CA SER A 5 -8.64 22.31 4.22
C SER A 5 -9.38 20.98 4.35
N ALA A 6 -10.71 21.04 4.49
CA ALA A 6 -11.59 19.87 4.57
C ALA A 6 -11.38 18.86 3.41
N SER A 7 -10.88 19.34 2.27
CA SER A 7 -10.50 18.54 1.11
C SER A 7 -9.43 17.48 1.37
N ARG A 8 -8.59 17.63 2.42
CA ARG A 8 -7.56 16.65 2.77
C ARG A 8 -8.15 15.38 3.42
N PHE A 9 -9.41 15.44 3.87
CA PHE A 9 -10.11 14.34 4.53
C PHE A 9 -11.28 13.78 3.71
N GLU A 10 -11.49 14.27 2.48
CA GLU A 10 -12.48 13.68 1.58
C GLU A 10 -11.96 12.34 1.04
N ASP A 11 -12.68 11.26 1.35
CA ASP A 11 -12.41 9.93 0.82
C ASP A 11 -12.99 9.82 -0.60
N ASN A 12 -12.13 9.97 -1.60
CA ASN A 12 -12.48 9.81 -3.02
C ASN A 12 -12.56 8.35 -3.46
N GLU A 13 -12.55 7.40 -2.51
CA GLU A 13 -12.42 5.97 -2.74
C GLU A 13 -11.14 5.57 -3.52
N GLU A 14 -10.08 6.40 -3.48
CA GLU A 14 -8.84 6.22 -4.24
C GLU A 14 -8.22 4.84 -4.00
N LEU A 15 -8.08 4.42 -2.74
CA LEU A 15 -7.60 3.09 -2.38
C LEU A 15 -8.45 1.97 -3.01
N ARG A 16 -9.78 2.14 -3.05
CA ARG A 16 -10.69 1.16 -3.66
C ARG A 16 -10.39 1.01 -5.15
N TYR A 17 -10.24 2.12 -5.86
CA TYR A 17 -9.93 2.11 -7.29
C TYR A 17 -8.51 1.59 -7.57
N SER A 18 -7.53 1.93 -6.72
CA SER A 18 -6.17 1.38 -6.80
C SER A 18 -6.20 -0.16 -6.68
N LEU A 19 -6.86 -0.71 -5.67
CA LEU A 19 -7.00 -2.16 -5.48
C LEU A 19 -7.72 -2.84 -6.67
N ARG A 20 -8.76 -2.21 -7.22
CA ARG A 20 -9.45 -2.73 -8.42
C ARG A 20 -8.59 -2.67 -9.67
N SER A 21 -7.73 -1.67 -9.79
CA SER A 21 -6.76 -1.60 -10.88
C SER A 21 -5.74 -2.74 -10.80
N ILE A 22 -5.27 -3.11 -9.60
CA ILE A 22 -4.38 -4.26 -9.39
C ILE A 22 -5.09 -5.56 -9.80
N GLU A 23 -6.33 -5.76 -9.36
CA GLU A 23 -7.11 -6.95 -9.70
C GLU A 23 -7.30 -7.09 -11.22
N LYS A 24 -7.53 -5.97 -11.92
CA LYS A 24 -7.76 -5.94 -13.36
C LYS A 24 -6.49 -6.08 -14.19
N HIS A 25 -5.43 -5.36 -13.82
CA HIS A 25 -4.26 -5.14 -14.66
C HIS A 25 -2.99 -5.86 -14.20
N ALA A 26 -2.97 -6.37 -12.96
CA ALA A 26 -1.86 -7.15 -12.42
C ALA A 26 -2.36 -8.43 -11.71
N PRO A 27 -3.12 -9.31 -12.41
CA PRO A 27 -3.77 -10.47 -11.79
C PRO A 27 -2.77 -11.50 -11.19
N TRP A 28 -1.49 -11.40 -11.56
CA TRP A 28 -0.39 -12.20 -11.04
C TRP A 28 0.06 -11.77 -9.63
N VAL A 29 -0.42 -10.64 -9.10
CA VAL A 29 -0.17 -10.22 -7.71
C VAL A 29 -0.80 -11.22 -6.75
N ARG A 30 0.08 -11.88 -5.97
CA ARG A 30 -0.29 -12.97 -5.06
C ARG A 30 -0.92 -12.50 -3.76
N HIS A 31 -0.45 -11.37 -3.21
CA HIS A 31 -0.82 -10.86 -1.89
C HIS A 31 -0.68 -9.34 -1.85
N ILE A 32 -1.60 -8.68 -1.17
CA ILE A 32 -1.65 -7.23 -1.00
C ILE A 32 -1.59 -6.92 0.50
N PHE A 33 -0.60 -6.12 0.89
CA PHE A 33 -0.51 -5.57 2.24
C PHE A 33 -0.98 -4.12 2.20
N ILE A 34 -2.00 -3.78 2.98
CA ILE A 34 -2.51 -2.41 3.09
C ILE A 34 -1.95 -1.83 4.38
N VAL A 35 -1.05 -0.86 4.28
CA VAL A 35 -0.42 -0.21 5.43
C VAL A 35 -1.25 1.01 5.84
N THR A 36 -1.63 1.09 7.11
CA THR A 36 -2.56 2.12 7.62
C THR A 36 -2.24 2.47 9.08
N ASN A 37 -2.77 3.59 9.59
CA ASN A 37 -2.70 3.91 11.02
C ASN A 37 -3.84 3.26 11.83
N GLY A 38 -4.35 2.12 11.38
CA GLY A 38 -5.44 1.36 12.02
C GLY A 38 -6.84 1.66 11.45
N GLN A 39 -6.95 2.59 10.50
CA GLN A 39 -8.19 2.80 9.76
C GLN A 39 -8.42 1.65 8.77
N ILE A 40 -9.66 1.14 8.74
CA ILE A 40 -10.09 0.10 7.80
C ILE A 40 -11.36 0.59 7.10
N PRO A 41 -11.36 0.73 5.76
CA PRO A 41 -12.56 1.11 5.02
C PRO A 41 -13.66 0.06 5.14
N SER A 42 -14.92 0.49 5.30
CA SER A 42 -16.07 -0.41 5.48
C SER A 42 -16.35 -1.33 4.28
N TRP A 43 -15.91 -0.93 3.09
CA TRP A 43 -16.04 -1.71 1.87
C TRP A 43 -14.96 -2.80 1.70
N LEU A 44 -13.92 -2.81 2.55
CA LEU A 44 -12.81 -3.76 2.43
C LEU A 44 -13.22 -5.13 2.97
N ASN A 45 -13.15 -6.15 2.12
CA ASN A 45 -13.41 -7.53 2.52
C ASN A 45 -12.17 -8.12 3.24
N LEU A 46 -12.23 -8.20 4.56
CA LEU A 46 -11.15 -8.77 5.39
C LEU A 46 -11.06 -10.30 5.34
N ASP A 47 -12.07 -10.99 4.81
CA ASP A 47 -12.05 -12.46 4.64
C ASP A 47 -11.27 -12.88 3.39
N ASN A 48 -10.80 -11.93 2.57
CA ASN A 48 -10.01 -12.24 1.38
C ASN A 48 -8.59 -12.67 1.79
N PRO A 49 -8.19 -13.94 1.54
CA PRO A 49 -6.90 -14.46 2.00
C PRO A 49 -5.69 -13.80 1.31
N ARG A 50 -5.90 -13.06 0.21
CA ARG A 50 -4.85 -12.32 -0.50
C ARG A 50 -4.64 -10.90 0.05
N VAL A 51 -5.39 -10.48 1.07
CA VAL A 51 -5.30 -9.12 1.62
C VAL A 51 -4.96 -9.21 3.10
N SER A 52 -4.02 -8.38 3.54
CA SER A 52 -3.71 -8.20 4.95
C SER A 52 -3.58 -6.72 5.27
N VAL A 53 -4.22 -6.29 6.34
CA VAL A 53 -4.07 -4.93 6.87
C VAL A 53 -2.91 -4.94 7.85
N ILE A 54 -1.96 -4.03 7.66
CA ILE A 54 -0.80 -3.86 8.54
C ILE A 54 -0.87 -2.45 9.12
N THR A 55 -0.76 -2.33 10.43
CA THR A 55 -0.76 -1.04 11.09
C THR A 55 0.63 -0.43 11.14
N HIS A 56 0.73 0.89 11.32
CA HIS A 56 2.02 1.53 11.61
C HIS A 56 2.70 0.93 12.85
N GLN A 57 1.93 0.51 13.86
CA GLN A 57 2.46 -0.12 15.07
C GLN A 57 3.16 -1.46 14.79
N ASP A 58 2.71 -2.19 13.76
CA ASP A 58 3.30 -3.49 13.37
C ASP A 58 4.70 -3.35 12.75
N ILE A 59 5.04 -2.17 12.19
CA ILE A 59 6.28 -1.97 11.43
C ILE A 59 7.23 -0.94 12.07
N PHE A 60 6.75 -0.03 12.93
CA PHE A 60 7.59 0.92 13.65
C PHE A 60 8.21 0.28 14.90
N GLN A 61 9.54 0.25 14.98
CA GLN A 61 10.23 -0.31 16.15
C GLN A 61 10.11 0.61 17.37
N ASN A 62 10.17 1.93 17.17
CA ASN A 62 9.98 2.91 18.23
C ASN A 62 8.56 3.49 18.17
N GLN A 63 7.73 3.10 19.12
CA GLN A 63 6.33 3.54 19.21
C GLN A 63 6.21 5.04 19.52
N SER A 64 7.26 5.68 20.06
CA SER A 64 7.26 7.14 20.29
C SER A 64 7.30 7.97 19.01
N HIS A 65 7.50 7.34 17.84
CA HIS A 65 7.45 8.00 16.54
C HIS A 65 6.03 8.02 15.92
N LEU A 66 5.04 7.43 16.60
CA LEU A 66 3.66 7.35 16.14
C LEU A 66 2.75 8.33 16.92
N PRO A 67 1.64 8.81 16.31
CA PRO A 67 1.25 8.59 14.92
C PRO A 67 2.12 9.41 13.96
N THR A 68 2.36 8.87 12.76
CA THR A 68 2.96 9.61 11.65
C THR A 68 2.12 9.43 10.40
N PHE A 69 2.02 10.51 9.63
CA PHE A 69 1.36 10.55 8.32
C PHE A 69 2.35 10.95 7.22
N SER A 70 3.65 10.86 7.51
CA SER A 70 4.72 11.13 6.55
C SER A 70 5.01 9.88 5.74
N SER A 71 4.73 9.90 4.44
CA SER A 71 4.99 8.76 3.54
C SER A 71 6.45 8.31 3.59
N PRO A 72 7.48 9.19 3.51
CA PRO A 72 8.88 8.77 3.65
C PRO A 72 9.17 8.08 4.98
N ALA A 73 8.57 8.53 6.08
CA ALA A 73 8.73 7.88 7.38
C ALA A 73 8.13 6.47 7.37
N ILE A 74 6.96 6.27 6.76
CA ILE A 74 6.29 4.97 6.66
C ILE A 74 7.03 4.04 5.70
N GLU A 75 7.40 4.53 4.52
CA GLU A 75 8.12 3.83 3.45
C GLU A 75 9.43 3.20 3.95
N THR A 76 10.18 3.91 4.80
CA THR A 76 11.42 3.38 5.40
C THR A 76 11.18 2.19 6.35
N HIS A 77 9.94 1.90 6.73
CA HIS A 77 9.58 0.81 7.64
C HIS A 77 8.89 -0.38 6.96
N ILE A 78 8.39 -0.25 5.72
CA ILE A 78 7.59 -1.30 5.04
C ILE A 78 8.33 -2.64 4.89
N HIS A 79 9.66 -2.62 4.81
CA HIS A 79 10.46 -3.85 4.71
C HIS A 79 10.34 -4.77 5.95
N ARG A 80 9.75 -4.28 7.05
CA ARG A 80 9.51 -5.04 8.28
C ARG A 80 8.15 -5.75 8.30
N ILE A 81 7.31 -5.58 7.28
CA ILE A 81 6.01 -6.27 7.18
C ILE A 81 6.21 -7.79 7.25
N PRO A 82 5.59 -8.49 8.22
CA PRO A 82 5.66 -9.94 8.30
C PRO A 82 5.13 -10.62 7.04
N GLY A 83 5.90 -11.54 6.45
CA GLY A 83 5.51 -12.24 5.23
C GLY A 83 5.70 -11.45 3.93
N LEU A 84 6.27 -10.24 4.00
CA LEU A 84 6.64 -9.50 2.79
C LEU A 84 7.73 -10.24 2.02
N SER A 85 7.54 -10.33 0.70
CA SER A 85 8.52 -10.94 -0.19
C SER A 85 9.74 -10.04 -0.39
N GLN A 86 10.90 -10.66 -0.66
CA GLN A 86 12.12 -9.96 -1.05
C GLN A 86 11.96 -9.06 -2.28
N LYS A 87 11.00 -9.39 -3.15
CA LYS A 87 10.56 -8.54 -4.26
C LYS A 87 9.09 -8.21 -4.10
N PHE A 88 8.78 -6.93 -4.04
CA PHE A 88 7.44 -6.39 -3.89
C PHE A 88 7.29 -5.12 -4.73
N ILE A 89 6.04 -4.75 -5.01
CA ILE A 89 5.68 -3.47 -5.61
C ILE A 89 5.11 -2.61 -4.50
N TYR A 90 5.58 -1.37 -4.42
CA TYR A 90 5.00 -0.35 -3.55
C TYR A 90 4.13 0.57 -4.39
N LEU A 91 2.91 0.82 -3.92
CA LEU A 91 1.99 1.81 -4.48
C LEU A 91 1.46 2.68 -3.32
N ASN A 92 1.37 3.99 -3.56
CA ASN A 92 0.46 4.83 -2.77
C ASN A 92 -1.00 4.51 -3.16
N ASP A 93 -1.94 4.96 -2.33
CA ASP A 93 -3.39 4.77 -2.52
C ASP A 93 -3.96 5.52 -3.73
N ASP A 94 -3.33 6.63 -4.13
CA ASP A 94 -3.66 7.42 -5.32
C ASP A 94 -3.01 6.92 -6.62
N VAL A 95 -2.30 5.79 -6.58
CA VAL A 95 -1.67 5.19 -7.77
C VAL A 95 -2.49 4.01 -8.29
N MET A 96 -2.76 4.02 -9.60
CA MET A 96 -3.51 2.97 -10.29
C MET A 96 -2.80 2.51 -11.56
N PHE A 97 -2.99 1.24 -11.93
CA PHE A 97 -2.59 0.73 -13.24
C PHE A 97 -3.64 1.09 -14.30
N GLY A 98 -3.20 1.74 -15.39
CA GLY A 98 -4.07 2.10 -16.53
C GLY A 98 -4.08 1.07 -17.67
N LYS A 99 -3.21 0.06 -17.61
CA LYS A 99 -3.08 -1.02 -18.58
C LYS A 99 -2.47 -2.25 -17.90
N ASP A 100 -2.60 -3.41 -18.55
CA ASP A 100 -2.03 -4.64 -18.05
C ASP A 100 -0.50 -4.52 -17.90
N VAL A 101 0.01 -5.03 -16.78
CA VAL A 101 1.42 -5.06 -16.44
C VAL A 101 1.82 -6.47 -16.04
N TRP A 102 3.09 -6.81 -16.20
CA TRP A 102 3.68 -8.11 -15.90
C TRP A 102 4.92 -7.95 -15.02
N PRO A 103 5.37 -9.00 -14.30
CA PRO A 103 6.57 -8.91 -13.45
C PRO A 103 7.80 -8.36 -14.19
N ASP A 104 7.93 -8.72 -15.47
CA ASP A 104 9.03 -8.31 -16.34
C ASP A 104 9.02 -6.80 -16.66
N ASP A 105 7.91 -6.09 -16.42
CA ASP A 105 7.85 -4.64 -16.56
C ASP A 105 8.60 -3.92 -15.41
N PHE A 106 8.71 -4.54 -14.24
CA PHE A 106 9.33 -3.97 -13.04
C PHE A 106 10.73 -4.51 -12.78
N TYR A 107 11.02 -5.73 -13.22
CA TYR A 107 12.27 -6.41 -12.91
C TYR A 107 12.78 -7.20 -14.11
N SER A 108 14.08 -7.13 -14.35
CA SER A 108 14.80 -7.99 -15.28
C SER A 108 15.83 -8.84 -14.54
N HIS A 109 15.91 -10.13 -14.86
CA HIS A 109 16.94 -11.01 -14.30
C HIS A 109 18.37 -10.58 -14.64
N SER A 110 18.59 -9.93 -15.79
CA SER A 110 19.92 -9.50 -16.22
C SER A 110 20.26 -8.07 -15.81
N LYS A 111 19.25 -7.21 -15.58
CA LYS A 111 19.45 -5.78 -15.34
C LYS A 111 18.99 -5.29 -13.96
N GLY A 112 18.33 -6.15 -13.17
CA GLY A 112 17.77 -5.77 -11.88
C GLY A 112 16.44 -5.03 -12.01
N GLN A 113 16.12 -4.20 -11.02
CA GLN A 113 14.93 -3.35 -11.02
C GLN A 113 15.00 -2.33 -12.17
N LYS A 114 13.87 -2.14 -12.84
CA LYS A 114 13.70 -1.14 -13.90
C LYS A 114 13.21 0.19 -13.35
#